data_AF-A0A1I7T7B8-F1
#
_entry.id   AF-A0A1I7T7B8-F1
#
_cell.length_a   1.000
_cell.length_b   1.000
_cell.length_c   1.000
_cell.angle_alpha   90.00
_cell.angle_beta   90.00
_cell.angle_gamma   90.00
#
_symmetry.space_group_name_H-M   'P 1'
#
loop_
_entity.id
_entity.type
_entity.pdbx_description
1 polymer ?
#
loop_
_entity_poly.entity_id
_entity_poly.type
_entity_poly.pdbx_seq_one_letter_code
_entity_poly.pdbx_strand_id
1 'polypeptide(L)'
;MAWRKPLPLFDYDGAGFVKDLKLSYSCRNWLLELAQTPVPALLIDKHVLRQLEIGQCDQVQLKVSVKIGVDVAFQWKSDSWDHKFELVYYSNDTQKDYLDFHSDNRKIIPKNFNVTRIGNLLIPTVIPVFLEFWHRANFIPCRNMTMLRDSPKLKNFPFLQKFILKDPRIPAKESVESLALLRDQMTRFGIFPFLNGGTFLGWFRECTVIPHTTDMDIAIFSENWTPEFFDFLWSRQSAFRVKRQLGMVNDSYEVTVVPKAGFATPIDVFLLYEGRNETTGSGYRWVGGTAVDGRKYKYIYPPYDPYCAADLLGHIFWVTCTPEEKVTVSCPYSIPIITLSARIR
;
A
#
# COMPACT_ATOMS: atom_id res chain seq x y z
N MET A 1 11.99 -26.58 26.96
CA MET A 1 12.91 -25.58 26.39
C MET A 1 12.17 -24.25 26.30
N ALA A 2 12.54 -23.29 27.15
CA ALA A 2 11.93 -21.97 27.12
C ALA A 2 12.39 -21.23 25.85
N TRP A 3 11.46 -20.95 24.94
CA TRP A 3 11.71 -20.06 23.82
C TRP A 3 11.99 -18.67 24.38
N ARG A 4 13.28 -18.33 24.51
CA ARG A 4 13.70 -16.95 24.77
C ARG A 4 13.13 -16.11 23.63
N LYS A 5 12.17 -15.24 23.94
CA LYS A 5 11.72 -14.21 23.01
C LYS A 5 12.97 -13.43 22.59
N PRO A 6 13.30 -13.30 21.29
CA PRO A 6 14.41 -12.44 20.90
C PRO A 6 14.05 -11.02 21.36
N LEU A 7 14.78 -10.53 22.36
CA LEU A 7 14.82 -9.11 22.72
C LEU A 7 15.30 -8.35 21.46
N PRO A 8 14.75 -7.18 21.11
CA PRO A 8 15.13 -6.51 19.88
C PRO A 8 16.61 -6.06 19.98
N LEU A 9 17.40 -6.45 18.98
CA LEU A 9 18.85 -6.66 19.14
C LEU A 9 19.72 -5.43 18.86
N PHE A 10 19.20 -4.31 18.37
CA PHE A 10 19.97 -3.11 18.11
C PHE A 10 19.06 -1.91 17.80
N ASP A 11 19.65 -0.71 17.85
CA ASP A 11 19.04 0.48 17.26
C ASP A 11 19.39 0.56 15.79
N TYR A 12 18.38 0.70 14.94
CA TYR A 12 18.56 0.82 13.51
C TYR A 12 19.21 2.16 13.15
N ASP A 13 20.25 2.12 12.32
CA ASP A 13 21.06 3.29 11.95
C ASP A 13 20.42 4.18 10.87
N GLY A 14 19.34 3.71 10.25
CA GLY A 14 18.63 4.39 9.18
C GLY A 14 19.16 4.10 7.78
N ALA A 15 20.05 3.11 7.62
CA ALA A 15 20.42 2.59 6.32
C ALA A 15 19.16 2.20 5.51
N GLY A 16 19.20 2.37 4.19
CA GLY A 16 18.07 2.05 3.32
C GLY A 16 16.84 2.97 3.43
N PHE A 17 16.76 3.89 4.41
CA PHE A 17 15.70 4.90 4.41
C PHE A 17 15.85 5.84 3.22
N VAL A 18 14.72 6.14 2.55
CA VAL A 18 14.69 7.15 1.49
C VAL A 18 14.98 8.52 2.10
N LYS A 19 15.86 9.27 1.45
CA LYS A 19 16.38 10.53 1.97
C LYS A 19 15.44 11.69 1.69
N ASP A 20 15.37 12.62 2.63
CA ASP A 20 14.72 13.91 2.44
C ASP A 20 15.47 14.80 1.43
N LEU A 21 14.69 15.61 0.73
CA LEU A 21 15.12 16.64 -0.19
C LEU A 21 15.99 17.67 0.53
N LYS A 22 17.17 17.90 -0.02
CA LYS A 22 18.02 19.04 0.33
C LYS A 22 17.96 20.04 -0.81
N LEU A 23 17.15 21.08 -0.63
CA LEU A 23 17.01 22.13 -1.63
C LEU A 23 18.34 22.87 -1.84
N SER A 24 18.73 23.02 -3.11
CA SER A 24 19.82 23.93 -3.49
C SER A 24 19.40 25.39 -3.28
N TYR A 25 20.38 26.29 -3.20
CA TYR A 25 20.12 27.73 -3.09
C TYR A 25 19.29 28.25 -4.27
N SER A 26 19.63 27.84 -5.50
CA SER A 26 18.87 28.18 -6.71
C SER A 26 17.42 27.72 -6.63
N CYS A 27 17.18 26.46 -6.27
CA CYS A 27 15.83 25.93 -6.12
C CYS A 27 15.03 26.64 -5.04
N ARG A 28 15.66 27.01 -3.91
CA ARG A 28 14.99 27.75 -2.86
C ARG A 28 14.53 29.13 -3.34
N ASN A 29 15.37 29.85 -4.07
CA ASN A 29 15.03 31.16 -4.62
C ASN A 29 13.91 31.06 -5.66
N TRP A 30 14.01 30.12 -6.59
CA TRP A 30 12.97 29.86 -7.58
C TRP A 30 11.62 29.52 -6.92
N LEU A 31 11.64 28.70 -5.86
CA LEU A 31 10.44 28.36 -5.10
C LEU A 31 9.87 29.55 -4.32
N LEU A 32 10.66 30.53 -3.89
CA LEU A 32 10.14 31.74 -3.23
C LEU A 32 9.28 32.59 -4.19
N GLU A 33 9.66 32.65 -5.46
CA GLU A 33 8.86 33.32 -6.50
C GLU A 33 7.57 32.55 -6.80
N LEU A 34 7.69 31.21 -6.88
CA LEU A 34 6.52 30.34 -7.09
C LEU A 34 5.58 30.32 -5.87
N ALA A 35 6.09 30.48 -4.65
CA ALA A 35 5.34 30.33 -3.41
C ALA A 35 4.30 31.43 -3.10
N GLN A 36 4.13 32.40 -4.00
CA GLN A 36 3.12 33.46 -3.93
C GLN A 36 1.70 32.90 -4.17
N THR A 37 1.24 32.08 -3.23
CA THR A 37 -0.08 31.45 -3.25
C THR A 37 -0.95 32.04 -2.14
N PRO A 38 -2.26 32.26 -2.37
CA PRO A 38 -3.13 32.94 -1.42
C PRO A 38 -3.42 32.12 -0.15
N VAL A 39 -3.26 30.80 -0.23
CA VAL A 39 -3.50 29.83 0.85
C VAL A 39 -2.50 28.68 0.74
N PRO A 40 -2.35 27.83 1.77
CA PRO A 40 -1.49 26.66 1.68
C PRO A 40 -1.82 25.76 0.48
N ALA A 41 -0.80 25.43 -0.32
CA ALA A 41 -0.94 24.64 -1.54
C ALA A 41 0.11 23.53 -1.59
N LEU A 42 -0.29 22.30 -1.88
CA LEU A 42 0.63 21.17 -2.06
C LEU A 42 1.18 21.15 -3.48
N LEU A 43 2.49 21.14 -3.64
CA LEU A 43 3.10 20.94 -4.96
C LEU A 43 2.93 19.48 -5.40
N ILE A 44 2.16 19.26 -6.49
CA ILE A 44 1.87 17.92 -7.04
C ILE A 44 2.39 17.75 -8.47
N ASP A 45 2.96 18.80 -9.06
CA ASP A 45 3.50 18.76 -10.41
C ASP A 45 4.75 17.87 -10.50
N LYS A 46 4.61 16.75 -11.22
CA LYS A 46 5.68 15.76 -11.36
C LYS A 46 6.94 16.33 -11.99
N HIS A 47 6.79 17.21 -12.99
CA HIS A 47 7.94 17.76 -13.69
C HIS A 47 8.72 18.68 -12.75
N VAL A 48 8.00 19.58 -12.05
CA VAL A 48 8.63 20.46 -11.06
C VAL A 48 9.32 19.66 -9.96
N LEU A 49 8.65 18.66 -9.38
CA LEU A 49 9.22 17.82 -8.31
C LEU A 49 10.51 17.11 -8.78
N ARG A 50 10.55 16.60 -10.02
CA ARG A 50 11.77 16.00 -10.57
C ARG A 50 12.92 17.01 -10.73
N GLN A 51 12.61 18.26 -11.08
CA GLN A 51 13.63 19.31 -11.18
C GLN A 51 14.18 19.71 -9.81
N LEU A 52 13.33 19.74 -8.77
CA LEU A 52 13.77 19.94 -7.39
C LEU A 52 14.71 18.83 -6.92
N GLU A 53 14.42 17.59 -7.29
CA GLU A 53 15.24 16.41 -6.97
C GLU A 53 16.64 16.50 -7.62
N ILE A 54 16.73 16.96 -8.87
CA ILE A 54 18.00 17.12 -9.61
C ILE A 54 18.77 18.38 -9.15
N GLY A 55 18.08 19.35 -8.54
CA GLY A 55 18.67 20.61 -8.08
C GLY A 55 18.90 21.66 -9.17
N GLN A 56 18.31 21.49 -10.36
CA GLN A 56 18.51 22.33 -11.55
C GLN A 56 17.34 23.32 -11.79
N CYS A 57 17.01 24.13 -10.80
CA CYS A 57 15.84 25.01 -10.88
C CYS A 57 16.01 26.26 -11.77
N ASP A 58 17.23 26.68 -12.05
CA ASP A 58 17.52 27.84 -12.90
C ASP A 58 17.17 27.61 -14.39
N GLN A 59 16.96 26.34 -14.77
CA GLN A 59 16.67 25.92 -16.15
C GLN A 59 15.20 25.55 -16.37
N VAL A 60 14.37 25.67 -15.34
CA VAL A 60 12.96 25.25 -15.39
C VAL A 60 12.16 26.29 -16.15
N GLN A 61 11.93 26.03 -17.44
CA GLN A 61 10.95 26.78 -18.23
C GLN A 61 9.56 26.21 -17.97
N LEU A 62 8.74 26.97 -17.25
CA LEU A 62 7.32 26.67 -17.10
C LEU A 62 6.60 26.91 -18.43
N LYS A 63 6.58 25.90 -19.30
CA LYS A 63 5.85 25.93 -20.58
C LYS A 63 4.34 25.72 -20.38
N VAL A 64 3.93 25.27 -19.19
CA VAL A 64 2.56 24.97 -18.79
C VAL A 64 2.33 25.45 -17.35
N SER A 65 1.07 25.57 -16.96
CA SER A 65 0.67 25.86 -15.58
C SER A 65 1.15 24.76 -14.61
N VAL A 66 1.67 25.17 -13.46
CA VAL A 66 2.15 24.27 -12.40
C VAL A 66 0.96 23.65 -11.67
N LYS A 67 0.90 22.33 -11.61
CA LYS A 67 -0.15 21.63 -10.86
C LYS A 67 0.07 21.72 -9.35
N ILE A 68 -0.96 22.17 -8.63
CA ILE A 68 -0.98 22.25 -7.17
C ILE A 68 -2.27 21.66 -6.59
N GLY A 69 -2.12 20.98 -5.46
CA GLY A 69 -3.20 20.48 -4.64
C GLY A 69 -3.68 21.54 -3.66
N VAL A 70 -4.98 21.80 -3.59
CA VAL A 70 -5.56 22.78 -2.65
C VAL A 70 -6.67 22.12 -1.83
N ASP A 71 -6.68 22.33 -0.51
CA ASP A 71 -7.75 21.82 0.32
C ASP A 71 -9.09 22.47 -0.08
N VAL A 72 -10.15 21.67 -0.23
CA VAL A 72 -11.51 22.14 -0.53
C VAL A 72 -12.02 23.20 0.46
N ALA A 73 -11.50 23.22 1.70
CA ALA A 73 -11.80 24.27 2.67
C ALA A 73 -11.41 25.69 2.19
N PHE A 74 -10.49 25.80 1.22
CA PHE A 74 -10.09 27.07 0.61
C PHE A 74 -10.68 27.31 -0.78
N GLN A 75 -11.68 26.53 -1.21
CA GLN A 75 -12.28 26.67 -2.53
C GLN A 75 -12.88 28.08 -2.77
N TRP A 76 -13.34 28.75 -1.71
CA TRP A 76 -13.82 30.14 -1.75
C TRP A 76 -12.77 31.17 -2.22
N LYS A 77 -11.49 30.80 -2.28
CA LYS A 77 -10.39 31.63 -2.82
C LYS A 77 -10.09 31.37 -4.30
N SER A 78 -10.93 30.61 -5.02
CA SER A 78 -10.70 30.22 -6.43
C SER A 78 -10.31 31.38 -7.35
N ASP A 79 -10.89 32.56 -7.14
CA ASP A 79 -10.70 33.71 -8.04
C ASP A 79 -9.42 34.50 -7.74
N SER A 80 -8.71 34.14 -6.66
CA SER A 80 -7.46 34.78 -6.23
C SER A 80 -6.20 34.08 -6.75
N TRP A 81 -6.34 33.03 -7.56
CA TRP A 81 -5.21 32.24 -8.04
C TRP A 81 -4.65 32.78 -9.35
N ASP A 82 -3.32 32.86 -9.40
CA ASP A 82 -2.56 33.19 -10.60
C ASP A 82 -2.76 32.10 -11.68
N HIS A 83 -2.94 32.52 -12.94
CA HIS A 83 -3.11 31.63 -14.09
C HIS A 83 -1.92 30.69 -14.34
N LYS A 84 -0.76 30.96 -13.71
CA LYS A 84 0.37 30.02 -13.72
C LYS A 84 0.11 28.71 -12.98
N PHE A 85 -1.00 28.59 -12.23
CA PHE A 85 -1.36 27.37 -11.50
C PHE A 85 -2.53 26.63 -12.12
N GLU A 86 -2.42 25.30 -12.13
CA GLU A 86 -3.54 24.39 -12.35
C GLU A 86 -3.94 23.79 -11.01
N LEU A 87 -5.16 24.09 -10.56
CA LEU A 87 -5.64 23.67 -9.24
C LEU A 87 -6.28 22.29 -9.30
N VAL A 88 -5.90 21.42 -8.36
CA VAL A 88 -6.61 20.17 -8.08
C VAL A 88 -7.06 20.19 -6.63
N TYR A 89 -8.37 20.20 -6.39
CA TYR A 89 -8.88 20.23 -5.03
C TYR A 89 -8.82 18.85 -4.37
N TYR A 90 -8.58 18.82 -3.06
CA TYR A 90 -8.64 17.59 -2.27
C TYR A 90 -9.35 17.78 -0.94
N SER A 91 -9.93 16.70 -0.43
CA SER A 91 -10.47 16.60 0.92
C SER A 91 -9.47 15.93 1.87
N ASN A 92 -9.41 16.41 3.12
CA ASN A 92 -8.56 15.86 4.18
C ASN A 92 -9.40 15.44 5.41
N ASP A 93 -9.93 14.23 5.36
CA ASP A 93 -10.74 13.65 6.45
C ASP A 93 -9.82 13.14 7.58
N THR A 94 -10.12 13.50 8.83
CA THR A 94 -9.33 13.07 10.00
C THR A 94 -9.46 11.57 10.31
N GLN A 95 -10.52 10.92 9.83
CA GLN A 95 -10.75 9.48 10.00
C GLN A 95 -10.03 8.62 8.95
N LYS A 96 -9.36 9.26 7.97
CA LYS A 96 -8.70 8.59 6.86
C LYS A 96 -7.22 8.93 6.84
N ASP A 97 -6.37 8.01 6.37
CA ASP A 97 -4.92 8.23 6.27
C ASP A 97 -4.45 8.72 4.88
N TYR A 98 -5.39 9.20 4.07
CA TYR A 98 -5.13 9.71 2.72
C TYR A 98 -5.80 11.05 2.44
N LEU A 99 -5.25 11.77 1.47
CA LEU A 99 -5.88 12.92 0.82
C LEU A 99 -6.72 12.42 -0.37
N ASP A 100 -7.92 12.97 -0.54
CA ASP A 100 -8.87 12.57 -1.59
C ASP A 100 -9.02 13.67 -2.63
N PHE A 101 -8.33 13.52 -3.76
CA PHE A 101 -8.27 14.48 -4.85
C PHE A 101 -9.46 14.33 -5.81
N HIS A 102 -10.17 15.44 -6.00
CA HIS A 102 -11.34 15.58 -6.86
C HIS A 102 -10.90 15.94 -8.29
N SER A 103 -10.30 14.97 -8.99
CA SER A 103 -10.00 15.06 -10.43
C SER A 103 -10.97 14.18 -11.25
N ASP A 104 -10.98 14.35 -12.58
CA ASP A 104 -11.81 13.56 -13.51
C ASP A 104 -11.76 12.05 -13.21
N ASN A 105 -10.55 11.56 -12.97
CA ASN A 105 -10.33 10.27 -12.33
C ASN A 105 -10.00 10.54 -10.85
N ARG A 106 -10.88 10.16 -9.93
CA ARG A 106 -10.65 10.31 -8.48
C ARG A 106 -9.30 9.72 -8.10
N LYS A 107 -8.54 10.46 -7.30
CA LYS A 107 -7.22 10.05 -6.85
C LYS A 107 -7.13 10.09 -5.33
N ILE A 108 -6.51 9.10 -4.72
CA ILE A 108 -6.15 9.14 -3.31
C ILE A 108 -4.65 8.92 -3.14
N ILE A 109 -4.02 9.65 -2.22
CA ILE A 109 -2.60 9.46 -1.86
C ILE A 109 -2.46 9.46 -0.33
N PRO A 110 -1.49 8.73 0.24
CA PRO A 110 -1.23 8.81 1.68
C PRO A 110 -1.02 10.25 2.11
N LYS A 111 -1.49 10.64 3.29
CA LYS A 111 -1.29 12.01 3.82
C LYS A 111 -0.16 12.13 4.82
N ASN A 112 0.39 11.00 5.28
CA ASN A 112 1.51 10.91 6.23
C ASN A 112 2.87 11.00 5.51
N PHE A 113 3.09 12.05 4.73
CA PHE A 113 4.40 12.35 4.14
C PHE A 113 4.93 13.68 4.65
N ASN A 114 6.25 13.76 4.78
CA ASN A 114 6.91 14.97 5.23
C ASN A 114 6.87 16.05 4.14
N VAL A 115 6.65 17.29 4.56
CA VAL A 115 6.67 18.47 3.70
C VAL A 115 7.58 19.53 4.28
N THR A 116 8.26 20.27 3.41
CA THR A 116 8.86 21.56 3.76
C THR A 116 7.96 22.68 3.23
N ARG A 117 7.93 23.80 3.94
CA ARG A 117 7.09 24.95 3.59
C ARG A 117 7.97 26.11 3.12
N ILE A 118 7.65 26.65 1.95
CA ILE A 118 8.20 27.91 1.44
C ILE A 118 7.01 28.82 1.15
N GLY A 119 6.90 29.92 1.90
CA GLY A 119 5.68 30.74 1.91
C GLY A 119 4.45 29.88 2.24
N ASN A 120 3.49 29.83 1.32
CA ASN A 120 2.31 28.97 1.43
C ASN A 120 2.43 27.66 0.63
N LEU A 121 3.51 27.46 -0.13
CA LEU A 121 3.73 26.23 -0.89
C LEU A 121 4.29 25.13 0.01
N LEU A 122 3.62 23.98 0.04
CA LEU A 122 4.02 22.74 0.71
C LEU A 122 4.70 21.85 -0.31
N ILE A 123 5.93 21.44 -0.02
CA ILE A 123 6.77 20.68 -0.94
C ILE A 123 7.10 19.35 -0.28
N PRO A 124 6.72 18.20 -0.87
CA PRO A 124 7.11 16.88 -0.36
C PRO A 124 8.63 16.78 -0.20
N THR A 125 9.11 16.35 0.96
CA THR A 125 10.55 16.21 1.19
C THR A 125 11.08 14.91 0.62
N VAL A 126 10.31 13.83 0.63
CA VAL A 126 10.73 12.55 0.04
C VAL A 126 10.13 12.40 -1.36
N ILE A 127 10.69 13.16 -2.32
CA ILE A 127 10.15 13.28 -3.68
C ILE A 127 9.95 11.94 -4.39
N PRO A 128 10.91 10.99 -4.41
CA PRO A 128 10.72 9.69 -5.05
C PRO A 128 9.48 8.95 -4.54
N VAL A 129 9.29 8.93 -3.22
CA VAL A 129 8.16 8.25 -2.58
C VAL A 129 6.85 8.95 -2.91
N PHE A 130 6.82 10.29 -2.86
CA PHE A 130 5.64 11.05 -3.23
C PHE A 130 5.23 10.82 -4.69
N LEU A 131 6.20 10.75 -5.61
CA LEU A 131 5.92 10.49 -7.02
C LEU A 131 5.36 9.08 -7.26
N GLU A 132 5.81 8.09 -6.48
CA GLU A 132 5.24 6.74 -6.48
C GLU A 132 3.81 6.72 -5.93
N PHE A 133 3.52 7.46 -4.85
CA PHE A 133 2.15 7.66 -4.37
C PHE A 133 1.25 8.23 -5.47
N TRP A 134 1.73 9.29 -6.15
CA TRP A 134 0.98 9.94 -7.21
C TRP A 134 0.81 9.05 -8.45
N HIS A 135 1.82 8.25 -8.79
CA HIS A 135 1.76 7.27 -9.88
C HIS A 135 0.65 6.23 -9.64
N ARG A 136 0.45 5.84 -8.38
CA ARG A 136 -0.53 4.83 -7.96
C ARG A 136 -1.86 5.40 -7.49
N ALA A 137 -2.07 6.71 -7.62
CA ALA A 137 -3.15 7.39 -6.94
C ALA A 137 -4.55 7.09 -7.47
N ASN A 138 -4.69 6.52 -8.68
CA ASN A 138 -6.00 6.27 -9.28
C ASN A 138 -6.85 5.39 -8.36
N PHE A 139 -8.00 5.91 -7.92
CA PHE A 139 -8.85 5.20 -6.98
C PHE A 139 -9.68 4.12 -7.68
N ILE A 140 -9.72 2.92 -7.12
CA ILE A 140 -10.62 1.84 -7.52
C ILE A 140 -11.49 1.45 -6.32
N PRO A 141 -12.84 1.42 -6.47
CA PRO A 141 -13.71 0.97 -5.41
C PRO A 141 -13.73 -0.56 -5.32
N CYS A 142 -13.96 -1.06 -4.10
CA CYS A 142 -14.43 -2.43 -3.86
C CYS A 142 -15.87 -2.63 -4.37
N ARG A 143 -16.31 -3.88 -4.48
CA ARG A 143 -17.65 -4.25 -4.97
C ARG A 143 -18.77 -4.11 -3.92
N ASN A 144 -18.43 -4.00 -2.64
CA ASN A 144 -19.39 -3.88 -1.52
C ASN A 144 -20.53 -4.92 -1.56
N MET A 145 -20.18 -6.17 -1.79
CA MET A 145 -21.08 -7.31 -1.91
C MET A 145 -21.39 -7.90 -0.52
N THR A 146 -22.64 -8.32 -0.33
CA THR A 146 -23.01 -9.14 0.82
C THR A 146 -22.72 -10.60 0.51
N MET A 147 -21.87 -11.24 1.32
CA MET A 147 -21.53 -12.64 1.14
C MET A 147 -22.40 -13.57 1.99
N LEU A 148 -23.12 -14.46 1.32
CA LEU A 148 -23.79 -15.60 1.95
C LEU A 148 -22.74 -16.63 2.37
N ARG A 149 -22.41 -16.63 3.66
CA ARG A 149 -21.45 -17.56 4.27
C ARG A 149 -22.12 -18.80 4.84
N ASP A 150 -23.44 -18.79 4.90
CA ASP A 150 -24.17 -19.91 5.45
C ASP A 150 -24.17 -21.09 4.51
N SER A 151 -23.70 -22.24 5.01
CA SER A 151 -23.78 -23.47 4.24
C SER A 151 -25.26 -23.82 4.07
N PRO A 152 -25.78 -23.95 2.84
CA PRO A 152 -27.16 -24.37 2.62
C PRO A 152 -27.45 -25.73 3.30
N LYS A 153 -26.41 -26.57 3.44
CA LYS A 153 -26.46 -27.88 4.10
C LYS A 153 -26.60 -27.80 5.62
N LEU A 154 -26.17 -26.71 6.25
CA LEU A 154 -26.22 -26.49 7.70
C LEU A 154 -27.27 -25.46 8.12
N LYS A 155 -28.09 -24.97 7.18
CA LYS A 155 -29.15 -23.98 7.43
C LYS A 155 -30.12 -24.40 8.55
N ASN A 156 -30.34 -25.71 8.71
CA ASN A 156 -31.20 -26.28 9.75
C ASN A 156 -30.48 -26.57 11.08
N PHE A 157 -29.15 -26.39 11.14
CA PHE A 157 -28.33 -26.64 12.34
C PHE A 157 -27.41 -25.44 12.66
N PRO A 158 -27.99 -24.26 12.96
CA PRO A 158 -27.24 -23.01 13.15
C PRO A 158 -26.22 -23.09 14.31
N PHE A 159 -26.51 -23.88 15.34
CA PHE A 159 -25.57 -24.13 16.44
C PHE A 159 -24.31 -24.87 16.00
N LEU A 160 -24.47 -25.93 15.18
CA LEU A 160 -23.36 -26.73 14.67
C LEU A 160 -22.50 -25.92 13.71
N GLN A 161 -23.13 -25.10 12.88
CA GLN A 161 -22.45 -24.20 11.96
C GLN A 161 -21.57 -23.17 12.70
N LYS A 162 -22.11 -22.54 13.75
CA LYS A 162 -21.36 -21.60 14.60
C LYS A 162 -20.22 -22.28 15.37
N PHE A 163 -20.34 -23.57 15.65
CA PHE A 163 -19.29 -24.37 16.29
C PHE A 163 -18.17 -24.77 15.32
N ILE A 164 -18.50 -25.08 14.06
CA ILE A 164 -17.53 -25.51 13.02
C ILE A 164 -16.74 -24.33 12.47
N LEU A 165 -17.37 -23.16 12.29
CA LEU A 165 -16.72 -21.94 11.75
C LEU A 165 -15.95 -21.14 12.82
N LYS A 166 -15.42 -21.83 13.84
CA LYS A 166 -14.68 -21.26 14.98
C LYS A 166 -13.21 -20.96 14.68
N ASP A 167 -12.84 -20.71 13.42
CA ASP A 167 -11.50 -20.19 13.18
C ASP A 167 -11.33 -18.86 13.93
N PRO A 168 -10.20 -18.65 14.62
CA PRO A 168 -9.98 -17.48 15.44
C PRO A 168 -10.05 -16.24 14.54
N ARG A 169 -11.01 -15.38 14.82
CA ARG A 169 -11.27 -14.19 14.01
C ARG A 169 -10.28 -13.11 14.40
N ILE A 170 -9.58 -12.56 13.40
CA ILE A 170 -8.89 -11.29 13.58
C ILE A 170 -9.91 -10.14 13.52
N PRO A 171 -9.80 -9.12 14.38
CA PRO A 171 -10.73 -8.00 14.37
C PRO A 171 -10.38 -7.08 13.18
N ALA A 172 -11.35 -6.81 12.31
CA ALA A 172 -11.09 -6.18 11.01
C ALA A 172 -10.42 -4.80 11.13
N LYS A 173 -10.90 -3.95 12.06
CA LYS A 173 -10.40 -2.58 12.21
C LYS A 173 -8.94 -2.58 12.68
N GLU A 174 -8.63 -3.22 13.79
CA GLU A 174 -7.30 -3.26 14.39
C GLU A 174 -6.29 -4.01 13.49
N SER A 175 -6.77 -5.00 12.72
CA SER A 175 -5.97 -5.70 11.72
C SER A 175 -5.58 -4.79 10.56
N VAL A 176 -6.51 -3.97 10.08
CA VAL A 176 -6.27 -3.00 9.02
C VAL A 176 -5.39 -1.84 9.50
N GLU A 177 -5.58 -1.35 10.72
CA GLU A 177 -4.69 -0.36 11.36
C GLU A 177 -3.26 -0.89 11.47
N SER A 178 -3.10 -2.15 11.88
CA SER A 178 -1.80 -2.82 11.91
C SER A 178 -1.20 -2.97 10.51
N LEU A 179 -2.01 -3.31 9.51
CA LEU A 179 -1.54 -3.40 8.13
C LEU A 179 -1.10 -2.05 7.57
N ALA A 180 -1.83 -0.98 7.88
CA ALA A 180 -1.50 0.40 7.50
C ALA A 180 -0.19 0.86 8.14
N LEU A 181 0.04 0.50 9.41
CA LEU A 181 1.30 0.78 10.10
C LEU A 181 2.48 0.03 9.44
N LEU A 182 2.30 -1.22 9.03
CA LEU A 182 3.35 -1.96 8.31
C LEU A 182 3.66 -1.32 6.96
N ARG A 183 2.62 -0.95 6.20
CA ARG A 183 2.73 -0.18 4.95
C ARG A 183 3.55 1.08 5.17
N ASP A 184 3.25 1.87 6.19
CA ASP A 184 3.99 3.11 6.48
C ASP A 184 5.47 2.83 6.79
N GLN A 185 5.78 1.76 7.53
CA GLN A 185 7.18 1.35 7.76
C GLN A 185 7.88 0.92 6.47
N MET A 186 7.20 0.21 5.57
CA MET A 186 7.74 -0.21 4.27
C MET A 186 8.03 0.99 3.35
N THR A 187 7.14 1.98 3.31
CA THR A 187 7.33 3.16 2.44
C THR A 187 8.56 3.99 2.79
N ARG A 188 9.05 3.92 4.04
CA ARG A 188 10.32 4.54 4.45
C ARG A 188 11.53 3.97 3.71
N PHE A 189 11.43 2.73 3.20
CA PHE A 189 12.44 2.05 2.39
C PHE A 189 12.16 2.16 0.89
N GLY A 190 11.15 2.94 0.48
CA GLY A 190 10.70 2.99 -0.91
C GLY A 190 10.01 1.70 -1.36
N ILE A 191 9.46 0.93 -0.41
CA ILE A 191 8.72 -0.31 -0.68
C ILE A 191 7.23 -0.01 -0.61
N PHE A 192 6.49 -0.38 -1.67
CA PHE A 192 5.06 -0.10 -1.81
C PHE A 192 4.27 -1.41 -1.82
N PRO A 193 3.82 -1.91 -0.64
CA PRO A 193 3.11 -3.18 -0.56
C PRO A 193 1.68 -3.09 -1.09
N PHE A 194 1.26 -4.10 -1.84
CA PHE A 194 -0.12 -4.21 -2.33
C PHE A 194 -0.86 -5.34 -1.61
N LEU A 195 -2.18 -5.22 -1.50
CA LEU A 195 -3.01 -6.27 -0.91
C LEU A 195 -2.86 -7.56 -1.73
N ASN A 196 -2.75 -8.69 -1.04
CA ASN A 196 -2.65 -9.99 -1.69
C ASN A 196 -3.65 -10.98 -1.04
N GLY A 197 -3.76 -12.19 -1.60
CA GLY A 197 -4.40 -13.33 -0.95
C GLY A 197 -5.83 -13.08 -0.47
N GLY A 198 -6.12 -13.55 0.75
CA GLY A 198 -7.45 -13.42 1.37
C GLY A 198 -7.79 -11.97 1.72
N THR A 199 -6.77 -11.15 2.00
CA THR A 199 -6.94 -9.72 2.28
C THR A 199 -7.43 -8.95 1.06
N PHE A 200 -6.79 -9.16 -0.09
CA PHE A 200 -7.20 -8.58 -1.36
C PHE A 200 -8.60 -9.02 -1.75
N LEU A 201 -8.92 -10.31 -1.58
CA LEU A 201 -10.25 -10.84 -1.88
C LEU A 201 -11.33 -10.24 -0.97
N GLY A 202 -11.04 -10.08 0.32
CA GLY A 202 -11.93 -9.45 1.29
C GLY A 202 -12.21 -7.99 0.93
N TRP A 203 -11.16 -7.22 0.64
CA TRP A 203 -11.29 -5.85 0.16
C TRP A 203 -12.14 -5.81 -1.11
N PHE A 204 -11.78 -6.57 -2.15
CA PHE A 204 -12.43 -6.50 -3.46
C PHE A 204 -13.93 -6.82 -3.36
N ARG A 205 -14.31 -7.85 -2.60
CA ARG A 205 -15.70 -8.27 -2.49
C ARG A 205 -16.49 -7.44 -1.50
N GLU A 206 -15.94 -7.19 -0.31
CA GLU A 206 -16.75 -6.81 0.85
C GLU A 206 -16.29 -5.49 1.49
N CYS A 207 -15.29 -4.83 0.91
CA CYS A 207 -14.70 -3.59 1.45
C CYS A 207 -14.17 -3.76 2.89
N THR A 208 -13.85 -5.00 3.29
CA THR A 208 -13.46 -5.34 4.67
C THR A 208 -12.62 -6.62 4.70
N VAL A 209 -12.17 -7.01 5.89
CA VAL A 209 -11.45 -8.26 6.11
C VAL A 209 -12.42 -9.43 6.12
N ILE A 210 -12.05 -10.57 5.52
CA ILE A 210 -12.88 -11.77 5.54
C ILE A 210 -13.08 -12.22 7.01
N PRO A 211 -14.32 -12.28 7.55
CA PRO A 211 -14.60 -12.47 8.97
C PRO A 211 -14.09 -13.76 9.63
N HIS A 212 -13.60 -14.72 8.85
CA HIS A 212 -13.08 -16.01 9.31
C HIS A 212 -11.63 -16.24 8.89
N THR A 213 -10.91 -15.20 8.45
CA THR A 213 -9.46 -15.28 8.22
C THR A 213 -8.69 -15.18 9.54
N THR A 214 -7.45 -15.68 9.54
CA THR A 214 -6.57 -15.73 10.70
C THR A 214 -5.36 -14.79 10.61
N ASP A 215 -5.18 -14.17 9.44
CA ASP A 215 -4.03 -13.40 9.01
C ASP A 215 -4.43 -12.35 7.97
N MET A 216 -3.48 -11.46 7.68
CA MET A 216 -3.55 -10.49 6.59
C MET A 216 -2.42 -10.76 5.61
N ASP A 217 -2.64 -10.50 4.33
CA ASP A 217 -1.70 -10.80 3.26
C ASP A 217 -1.37 -9.52 2.48
N ILE A 218 -0.09 -9.22 2.36
CA ILE A 218 0.43 -8.25 1.40
C ILE A 218 1.52 -8.88 0.56
N ALA A 219 1.79 -8.29 -0.59
CA ALA A 219 2.92 -8.67 -1.41
C ALA A 219 3.72 -7.44 -1.81
N ILE A 220 5.00 -7.68 -2.11
CA ILE A 220 5.89 -6.70 -2.73
C ILE A 220 6.55 -7.36 -3.94
N PHE A 221 7.03 -6.55 -4.88
CA PHE A 221 7.89 -7.09 -5.93
C PHE A 221 9.19 -7.61 -5.32
N SER A 222 9.65 -8.77 -5.78
CA SER A 222 10.91 -9.36 -5.34
C SER A 222 12.11 -8.42 -5.52
N GLU A 223 12.05 -7.58 -6.55
CA GLU A 223 13.03 -6.57 -6.94
C GLU A 223 13.04 -5.36 -5.98
N ASN A 224 12.02 -5.21 -5.14
CA ASN A 224 11.95 -4.18 -4.09
C ASN A 224 12.33 -4.73 -2.71
N TRP A 225 12.64 -6.02 -2.60
CA TRP A 225 13.14 -6.57 -1.35
C TRP A 225 14.56 -6.07 -1.07
N THR A 226 14.78 -5.53 0.13
CA THR A 226 16.08 -5.05 0.59
C THR A 226 16.47 -5.71 1.90
N PRO A 227 17.75 -6.13 2.08
CA PRO A 227 18.25 -6.58 3.37
C PRO A 227 18.02 -5.56 4.48
N GLU A 228 18.12 -4.27 4.16
CA GLU A 228 17.91 -3.15 5.08
C GLU A 228 16.51 -3.16 5.70
N PHE A 229 15.46 -3.37 4.89
CA PHE A 229 14.10 -3.48 5.41
C PHE A 229 13.95 -4.69 6.34
N PHE A 230 14.56 -5.82 5.97
CA PHE A 230 14.53 -7.01 6.79
C PHE A 230 15.24 -6.81 8.13
N ASP A 231 16.43 -6.19 8.13
CA ASP A 231 17.18 -5.84 9.35
C ASP A 231 16.37 -4.89 10.23
N PHE A 232 15.66 -3.93 9.63
CA PHE A 232 14.76 -3.05 10.36
C PHE A 232 13.65 -3.81 11.08
N LEU A 233 13.06 -4.86 10.49
CA LEU A 233 12.03 -5.67 11.16
C LEU A 233 12.53 -6.33 12.47
N TRP A 234 13.84 -6.57 12.59
CA TRP A 234 14.48 -7.12 13.80
C TRP A 234 14.90 -6.05 14.83
N SER A 235 14.85 -4.78 14.45
CA SER A 235 15.27 -3.65 15.30
C SER A 235 14.26 -3.32 16.42
N ARG A 236 14.69 -2.47 17.36
CA ARG A 236 13.80 -1.87 18.37
C ARG A 236 12.75 -0.96 17.75
N GLN A 237 13.09 -0.29 16.66
CA GLN A 237 12.31 0.75 15.99
C GLN A 237 11.15 0.21 15.14
N SER A 238 11.22 -1.05 14.68
CA SER A 238 10.09 -1.70 14.01
C SER A 238 8.91 -1.83 14.96
N ALA A 239 7.69 -1.58 14.48
CA ALA A 239 6.46 -1.78 15.26
C ALA A 239 6.06 -3.27 15.31
N PHE A 240 6.76 -4.10 14.54
CA PHE A 240 6.49 -5.52 14.35
C PHE A 240 7.67 -6.37 14.82
N ARG A 241 7.39 -7.64 15.08
CA ARG A 241 8.41 -8.69 15.23
C ARG A 241 8.20 -9.75 14.16
N VAL A 242 9.31 -10.28 13.65
CA VAL A 242 9.28 -11.45 12.75
C VAL A 242 8.83 -12.67 13.54
N LYS A 243 7.73 -13.30 13.11
CA LYS A 243 7.17 -14.53 13.69
C LYS A 243 7.70 -15.77 12.99
N ARG A 244 7.78 -15.72 11.66
CA ARG A 244 8.16 -16.86 10.80
C ARG A 244 8.77 -16.37 9.49
N GLN A 245 9.63 -17.18 8.92
CA GLN A 245 10.14 -17.04 7.56
C GLN A 245 10.03 -18.39 6.86
N LEU A 246 9.67 -18.37 5.58
CA LEU A 246 9.63 -19.54 4.71
C LEU A 246 10.35 -19.24 3.40
N GLY A 247 10.90 -20.28 2.77
CA GLY A 247 11.60 -20.16 1.49
C GLY A 247 12.91 -19.37 1.57
N MET A 248 13.45 -19.06 0.40
CA MET A 248 14.62 -18.21 0.16
C MET A 248 14.20 -17.00 -0.69
N VAL A 249 14.91 -15.89 -0.52
CA VAL A 249 14.63 -14.62 -1.24
C VAL A 249 14.53 -14.82 -2.76
N ASN A 250 15.27 -15.77 -3.33
CA ASN A 250 15.28 -16.04 -4.77
C ASN A 250 14.30 -17.15 -5.23
N ASP A 251 13.40 -17.66 -4.36
CA ASP A 251 12.47 -18.72 -4.74
C ASP A 251 11.01 -18.54 -4.29
N SER A 252 10.74 -18.37 -3.01
CA SER A 252 9.42 -18.59 -2.41
C SER A 252 9.33 -17.89 -1.07
N TYR A 253 10.01 -16.75 -0.96
CA TYR A 253 10.18 -16.07 0.31
C TYR A 253 8.86 -15.50 0.81
N GLU A 254 8.58 -15.80 2.06
CA GLU A 254 7.44 -15.32 2.83
C GLU A 254 7.93 -14.99 4.23
N VAL A 255 7.60 -13.79 4.71
CA VAL A 255 7.86 -13.40 6.10
C VAL A 255 6.55 -13.07 6.79
N THR A 256 6.27 -13.79 7.88
CA THR A 256 5.15 -13.47 8.77
C THR A 256 5.64 -12.52 9.85
N VAL A 257 5.02 -11.36 9.97
CA VAL A 257 5.24 -10.41 11.06
C VAL A 257 4.01 -10.30 11.95
N VAL A 258 4.19 -9.91 13.21
CA VAL A 258 3.08 -9.60 14.12
C VAL A 258 3.34 -8.27 14.83
N PRO A 259 2.32 -7.44 15.09
CA PRO A 259 2.45 -6.23 15.89
C PRO A 259 3.09 -6.52 17.26
N LYS A 260 3.95 -5.62 17.74
CA LYS A 260 4.50 -5.65 19.09
C LYS A 260 3.50 -5.15 20.14
N ALA A 261 2.51 -4.34 19.72
CA ALA A 261 1.45 -3.78 20.55
C ALA A 261 0.08 -3.95 19.87
N GLY A 262 -1.01 -3.93 20.64
CA GLY A 262 -2.36 -4.14 20.13
C GLY A 262 -2.69 -5.61 19.86
N PHE A 263 -3.67 -5.86 19.00
CA PHE A 263 -4.05 -7.21 18.62
C PHE A 263 -2.97 -7.83 17.72
N ALA A 264 -2.54 -9.06 18.04
CA ALA A 264 -1.41 -9.71 17.38
C ALA A 264 -1.82 -10.37 16.04
N THR A 265 -2.40 -9.58 15.12
CA THR A 265 -2.75 -10.04 13.77
C THR A 265 -1.48 -10.45 13.03
N PRO A 266 -1.33 -11.73 12.61
CA PRO A 266 -0.27 -12.13 11.70
C PRO A 266 -0.46 -11.44 10.34
N ILE A 267 0.63 -10.92 9.81
CA ILE A 267 0.67 -10.33 8.48
C ILE A 267 1.74 -11.07 7.68
N ASP A 268 1.35 -11.74 6.62
CA ASP A 268 2.24 -12.43 5.69
C ASP A 268 2.64 -11.48 4.56
N VAL A 269 3.95 -11.30 4.39
CA VAL A 269 4.55 -10.52 3.30
C VAL A 269 5.16 -11.48 2.30
N PHE A 270 4.53 -11.56 1.12
CA PHE A 270 4.98 -12.41 0.02
C PHE A 270 5.89 -11.63 -0.94
N LEU A 271 6.92 -12.30 -1.46
CA LEU A 271 7.64 -11.80 -2.63
C LEU A 271 6.96 -12.27 -3.91
N LEU A 272 6.70 -11.29 -4.77
CA LEU A 272 6.13 -11.49 -6.08
C LEU A 272 7.23 -11.43 -7.15
N TYR A 273 7.54 -12.59 -7.71
CA TYR A 273 8.63 -12.82 -8.64
C TYR A 273 8.20 -12.61 -10.08
N GLU A 274 9.14 -12.14 -10.91
CA GLU A 274 8.97 -12.17 -12.35
C GLU A 274 9.11 -13.59 -12.91
N GLY A 275 8.31 -13.90 -13.93
CA GLY A 275 8.45 -15.10 -14.72
C GLY A 275 8.21 -14.78 -16.19
N ARG A 276 8.76 -15.61 -17.07
CA ARG A 276 8.56 -15.51 -18.52
C ARG A 276 8.02 -16.82 -19.06
N ASN A 277 6.98 -16.75 -19.86
CA ASN A 277 6.49 -17.91 -20.58
C ASN A 277 7.41 -18.16 -21.78
N GLU A 278 8.07 -19.32 -21.81
CA GLU A 278 9.08 -19.64 -22.84
C GLU A 278 8.47 -19.76 -24.25
N THR A 279 7.20 -20.18 -24.36
CA THR A 279 6.53 -20.41 -25.64
C THR A 279 5.98 -19.12 -26.25
N THR A 280 5.37 -18.26 -25.43
CA THR A 280 4.71 -17.03 -25.89
C THR A 280 5.57 -15.78 -25.70
N GLY A 281 6.65 -15.88 -24.93
CA GLY A 281 7.50 -14.77 -24.54
C GLY A 281 6.86 -13.81 -23.52
N SER A 282 5.59 -14.01 -23.14
CA SER A 282 4.85 -13.11 -22.26
C SER A 282 5.36 -13.18 -20.81
N GLY A 283 5.50 -12.03 -20.16
CA GLY A 283 5.78 -11.94 -18.73
C GLY A 283 4.59 -12.38 -17.89
N TYR A 284 4.85 -12.92 -16.71
CA TYR A 284 3.87 -13.17 -15.67
C TYR A 284 4.50 -12.89 -14.30
N ARG A 285 3.68 -12.89 -13.26
CA ARG A 285 4.17 -12.75 -11.88
C ARG A 285 3.72 -13.94 -11.06
N TRP A 286 4.45 -14.27 -10.01
CA TRP A 286 4.09 -15.42 -9.19
C TRP A 286 4.57 -15.27 -7.75
N VAL A 287 3.85 -15.86 -6.80
CA VAL A 287 4.31 -16.03 -5.43
C VAL A 287 4.56 -17.51 -5.15
N GLY A 288 5.56 -17.79 -4.32
CA GLY A 288 5.76 -19.11 -3.75
C GLY A 288 4.91 -19.31 -2.50
N GLY A 289 4.41 -20.51 -2.29
CA GLY A 289 3.84 -20.94 -1.01
C GLY A 289 4.59 -22.14 -0.47
N THR A 290 4.72 -22.24 0.85
CA THR A 290 5.37 -23.40 1.48
C THR A 290 4.42 -24.04 2.50
N ALA A 291 4.07 -25.31 2.26
CA ALA A 291 3.30 -26.12 3.19
C ALA A 291 4.06 -26.34 4.50
N VAL A 292 3.33 -26.75 5.55
CA VAL A 292 3.91 -27.15 6.85
C VAL A 292 4.93 -28.29 6.71
N ASP A 293 4.76 -29.18 5.72
CA ASP A 293 5.69 -30.27 5.43
C ASP A 293 6.81 -29.92 4.43
N GLY A 294 6.93 -28.63 4.08
CA GLY A 294 7.98 -28.12 3.20
C GLY A 294 7.67 -28.25 1.70
N ARG A 295 6.51 -28.80 1.31
CA ARG A 295 6.07 -28.78 -0.11
C ARG A 295 5.93 -27.34 -0.61
N LYS A 296 6.50 -27.06 -1.78
CA LYS A 296 6.43 -25.75 -2.43
C LYS A 296 5.31 -25.69 -3.46
N TYR A 297 4.59 -24.59 -3.46
CA TYR A 297 3.55 -24.23 -4.41
C TYR A 297 3.95 -22.98 -5.17
N LYS A 298 3.50 -22.86 -6.41
CA LYS A 298 3.70 -21.68 -7.25
C LYS A 298 2.33 -21.17 -7.71
N TYR A 299 1.98 -19.97 -7.27
CA TYR A 299 0.73 -19.32 -7.65
C TYR A 299 1.04 -18.27 -8.72
N ILE A 300 0.52 -18.47 -9.92
CA ILE A 300 0.77 -17.61 -11.08
C ILE A 300 -0.34 -16.57 -11.18
N TYR A 301 0.06 -15.33 -11.38
CA TYR A 301 -0.79 -14.19 -11.66
C TYR A 301 -0.55 -13.71 -13.10
N PRO A 302 -1.59 -13.21 -13.79
CA PRO A 302 -1.41 -12.59 -15.10
C PRO A 302 -0.48 -11.36 -15.00
N PRO A 303 0.12 -10.91 -16.12
CA PRO A 303 0.99 -9.73 -16.15
C PRO A 303 0.42 -8.59 -15.32
N TYR A 304 1.25 -8.02 -14.44
CA TYR A 304 0.77 -7.00 -13.52
C TYR A 304 0.52 -5.69 -14.25
N ASP A 305 -0.63 -5.12 -13.99
CA ASP A 305 -0.99 -3.77 -14.38
C ASP A 305 -0.35 -2.76 -13.41
N PRO A 306 -0.33 -1.46 -13.75
CA PRO A 306 -0.03 -0.43 -12.78
C PRO A 306 -0.90 -0.63 -11.53
N TYR A 307 -0.35 -0.38 -10.35
CA TYR A 307 -1.16 -0.40 -9.13
C TYR A 307 -2.03 0.85 -9.02
N CYS A 308 -3.27 0.63 -8.63
CA CYS A 308 -4.25 1.63 -8.24
C CYS A 308 -4.31 1.73 -6.71
N ALA A 309 -4.93 2.80 -6.22
CA ALA A 309 -5.17 3.01 -4.81
C ALA A 309 -6.59 2.55 -4.43
N ALA A 310 -6.70 2.06 -3.21
CA ALA A 310 -7.91 1.49 -2.65
C ALA A 310 -8.11 1.98 -1.21
N ASP A 311 -9.37 2.12 -0.81
CA ASP A 311 -9.76 2.31 0.59
C ASP A 311 -10.10 0.95 1.19
N LEU A 312 -9.50 0.64 2.34
CA LEU A 312 -9.91 -0.44 3.21
C LEU A 312 -10.12 0.14 4.61
N LEU A 313 -11.39 0.31 5.00
CA LEU A 313 -11.81 0.83 6.31
C LEU A 313 -11.14 2.18 6.67
N GLY A 314 -11.01 3.10 5.70
CA GLY A 314 -10.39 4.42 5.91
C GLY A 314 -8.88 4.47 5.73
N HIS A 315 -8.25 3.33 5.43
CA HIS A 315 -6.81 3.23 5.18
C HIS A 315 -6.51 2.99 3.70
N ILE A 316 -5.54 3.72 3.14
CA ILE A 316 -5.11 3.57 1.76
C ILE A 316 -4.20 2.35 1.58
N PHE A 317 -4.51 1.54 0.57
CA PHE A 317 -3.62 0.47 0.12
C PHE A 317 -3.50 0.47 -1.39
N TRP A 318 -2.50 -0.25 -1.89
CA TRP A 318 -2.32 -0.46 -3.32
C TRP A 318 -2.89 -1.82 -3.72
N VAL A 319 -3.50 -1.87 -4.89
CA VAL A 319 -4.13 -3.04 -5.50
C VAL A 319 -3.91 -2.99 -7.00
N THR A 320 -4.08 -4.11 -7.69
CA THR A 320 -4.21 -4.13 -9.15
C THR A 320 -5.34 -3.19 -9.61
N CYS A 321 -5.15 -2.47 -10.72
CA CYS A 321 -6.21 -1.67 -11.34
C CYS A 321 -7.30 -2.53 -12.00
N THR A 322 -7.06 -3.83 -12.17
CA THR A 322 -7.95 -4.83 -12.79
C THR A 322 -8.31 -5.94 -11.80
N PRO A 323 -8.90 -5.61 -10.63
CA PRO A 323 -9.04 -6.57 -9.54
C PRO A 323 -9.89 -7.79 -9.88
N GLU A 324 -10.91 -7.62 -10.73
CA GLU A 324 -11.76 -8.71 -11.19
C GLU A 324 -10.98 -9.77 -11.95
N GLU A 325 -10.11 -9.37 -12.89
CA GLU A 325 -9.27 -10.31 -13.67
C GLU A 325 -8.37 -11.13 -12.75
N LYS A 326 -7.81 -10.50 -11.70
CA LYS A 326 -6.91 -11.19 -10.78
C LYS A 326 -7.67 -12.14 -9.86
N VAL A 327 -8.90 -11.83 -9.47
CA VAL A 327 -9.74 -12.72 -8.65
C VAL A 327 -10.32 -13.87 -9.48
N THR A 328 -10.68 -13.65 -10.75
CA THR A 328 -11.24 -14.72 -11.60
C THR A 328 -10.18 -15.70 -12.09
N VAL A 329 -8.99 -15.24 -12.45
CA VAL A 329 -7.89 -16.12 -12.92
C VAL A 329 -7.25 -16.91 -11.77
N SER A 330 -7.17 -16.34 -10.56
CA SER A 330 -6.67 -17.05 -9.37
C SER A 330 -7.64 -18.12 -8.84
N CYS A 331 -8.86 -18.19 -9.36
CA CYS A 331 -9.80 -19.29 -9.15
C CYS A 331 -9.98 -20.12 -10.44
N PRO A 332 -9.05 -21.02 -10.81
CA PRO A 332 -9.13 -21.78 -12.06
C PRO A 332 -10.17 -22.91 -12.03
N TYR A 333 -11.11 -22.89 -11.09
CA TYR A 333 -12.29 -23.73 -11.17
C TYR A 333 -13.52 -22.86 -10.93
N SER A 334 -14.42 -22.88 -11.90
CA SER A 334 -15.85 -22.64 -11.76
C SER A 334 -16.45 -23.59 -10.71
N ILE A 335 -16.08 -23.35 -9.46
CA ILE A 335 -16.69 -23.87 -8.24
C ILE A 335 -17.26 -22.63 -7.57
N PRO A 336 -18.54 -22.63 -7.18
CA PRO A 336 -19.16 -21.47 -6.55
C PRO A 336 -18.31 -20.97 -5.38
N ILE A 337 -18.29 -19.64 -5.24
CA ILE A 337 -17.47 -18.74 -4.40
C ILE A 337 -17.38 -19.11 -2.89
N ILE A 338 -17.96 -20.24 -2.48
CA ILE A 338 -18.10 -20.70 -1.10
C ILE A 338 -16.91 -21.57 -0.64
N THR A 339 -16.07 -22.11 -1.54
CA THR A 339 -15.14 -23.20 -1.16
C THR A 339 -13.63 -22.93 -1.22
N LEU A 340 -13.14 -21.82 -1.77
CA LEU A 340 -11.69 -21.57 -1.80
C LEU A 340 -11.11 -20.97 -0.50
N SER A 341 -11.95 -20.41 0.37
CA SER A 341 -11.49 -19.87 1.66
C SER A 341 -11.07 -20.96 2.67
N ALA A 342 -11.28 -22.25 2.36
CA ALA A 342 -11.00 -23.37 3.25
C ALA A 342 -9.82 -24.26 2.80
N ARG A 343 -9.12 -23.92 1.72
CA ARG A 343 -8.02 -24.74 1.16
C ARG A 343 -6.66 -24.07 1.08
N ILE A 344 -6.53 -22.83 1.54
CA ILE A 344 -5.22 -22.23 1.83
C ILE A 344 -4.98 -22.44 3.33
N ARG A 345 -4.56 -23.66 3.68
CA ARG A 345 -3.88 -24.03 4.93
C ARG A 345 -2.92 -25.17 4.63
#